data_AF-A0AA96XAG5-F1
#
_entry.id   AF-A0AA96XAG5-F1
#
_cell.length_a   1.000
_cell.length_b   1.000
_cell.length_c   1.000
_cell.angle_alpha   90.00
_cell.angle_beta   90.00
_cell.angle_gamma   90.00
#
_symmetry.space_group_name_H-M   'P 1'
#
loop_
_entity.id
_entity.type
_entity.pdbx_description
1 polymer ?
#
loop_
_entity_poly.entity_id
_entity_poly.type
_entity_poly.pdbx_seq_one_letter_code
_entity_poly.pdbx_strand_id
1 'polypeptide(L)'
;MKRPTWATIIGVLAIIFGIFGVLGGAQEIAMPSILEMQKEMMAEFSKGETPDGKDMPQLTLEIEEEGEPKRIEFSQMMESMQEQFKVPEWYESWSIVFGIVSMVVAGLYLISGIFLMMTKDFAIKLFYIAIAASVIWAIIQAVISSQSNSGFLMAQIPGSISSIVIDIILLIVVLVGSKEAFVPQQEEI
;
A
#
# COMPACT_ATOMS: atom_id res chain seq x y z
N MET A 1 -11.07 -20.24 -29.61
CA MET A 1 -12.28 -19.91 -28.83
C MET A 1 -12.34 -18.41 -28.56
N LYS A 2 -13.52 -17.82 -28.41
CA LYS A 2 -13.64 -16.42 -27.99
C LYS A 2 -13.22 -16.31 -26.52
N ARG A 3 -12.26 -15.43 -26.22
CA ARG A 3 -11.86 -15.16 -24.84
C ARG A 3 -13.03 -14.49 -24.10
N PRO A 4 -13.38 -14.94 -22.88
CA PRO A 4 -14.44 -14.30 -22.13
C PRO A 4 -13.99 -12.90 -21.70
N THR A 5 -14.86 -11.90 -21.88
CA THR A 5 -14.54 -10.48 -21.59
C THR A 5 -14.10 -10.26 -20.15
N TRP A 6 -14.70 -10.99 -19.20
CA TRP A 6 -14.33 -10.91 -17.79
C TRP A 6 -12.85 -11.26 -17.57
N ALA A 7 -12.32 -12.26 -18.27
CA ALA A 7 -10.93 -12.67 -18.09
C ALA A 7 -9.96 -11.58 -18.57
N THR A 8 -10.27 -10.92 -19.67
CA THR A 8 -9.47 -9.77 -20.13
C THR A 8 -9.49 -8.63 -19.11
N ILE A 9 -10.67 -8.28 -18.58
CA ILE A 9 -10.81 -7.19 -17.60
C ILE A 9 -10.03 -7.52 -16.32
N ILE A 10 -10.25 -8.71 -15.75
CA ILE A 10 -9.58 -9.15 -14.52
C ILE A 10 -8.07 -9.25 -14.73
N GLY A 11 -7.62 -9.78 -15.87
CA GLY A 11 -6.20 -9.88 -16.19
C GLY A 11 -5.51 -8.52 -16.26
N VAL A 12 -6.16 -7.53 -16.89
CA VAL A 12 -5.63 -6.15 -16.95
C VAL A 12 -5.59 -5.51 -15.58
N LEU A 13 -6.66 -5.61 -14.79
CA LEU A 13 -6.69 -5.08 -13.42
C LEU A 13 -5.62 -5.72 -12.54
N ALA A 14 -5.43 -7.03 -12.65
CA ALA A 14 -4.41 -7.75 -11.90
C ALA A 14 -2.99 -7.29 -12.26
N ILE A 15 -2.71 -6.96 -13.52
CA ILE A 15 -1.42 -6.41 -13.92
C ILE A 15 -1.23 -5.00 -13.35
N ILE A 16 -2.25 -4.14 -13.41
CA ILE A 16 -2.18 -2.77 -12.87
C ILE A 16 -1.92 -2.82 -11.36
N PHE A 17 -2.70 -3.61 -10.63
CA PHE A 17 -2.55 -3.77 -9.18
C PHE A 17 -1.24 -4.47 -8.82
N GLY A 18 -0.78 -5.43 -9.62
CA GLY A 18 0.54 -6.03 -9.44
C GLY A 18 1.68 -5.01 -9.60
N ILE A 19 1.61 -4.12 -10.59
CA ILE A 19 2.61 -3.05 -10.77
C ILE A 19 2.57 -2.08 -9.58
N PHE A 20 1.39 -1.62 -9.17
CA PHE A 20 1.28 -0.74 -8.01
C PHE A 20 1.71 -1.40 -6.71
N GLY A 21 1.44 -2.70 -6.53
CA GLY A 21 1.89 -3.46 -5.38
C GLY A 21 3.41 -3.63 -5.33
N VAL A 22 4.07 -3.83 -6.49
CA VAL A 22 5.53 -3.85 -6.57
C VAL A 22 6.13 -2.48 -6.21
N LEU A 23 5.55 -1.40 -6.72
CA LEU A 23 6.00 -0.05 -6.38
C LEU A 23 5.76 0.27 -4.90
N GLY A 24 4.62 -0.14 -4.34
CA GLY A 24 4.30 -0.01 -2.92
C GLY A 24 5.30 -0.77 -2.05
N GLY A 25 5.63 -2.02 -2.41
CA GLY A 25 6.64 -2.78 -1.68
C GLY A 25 8.06 -2.18 -1.80
N ALA A 26 8.42 -1.61 -2.94
CA ALA A 26 9.67 -0.87 -3.09
C ALA A 26 9.70 0.40 -2.20
N GLN A 27 8.58 1.11 -2.09
CA GLN A 27 8.42 2.25 -1.18
C GLN A 27 8.53 1.81 0.29
N GLU A 28 7.97 0.66 0.66
CA GLU A 28 8.11 0.07 2.01
C GLU A 28 9.57 -0.23 2.34
N ILE A 29 10.34 -0.80 1.40
CA ILE A 29 11.79 -1.04 1.58
C ILE A 29 12.57 0.26 1.74
N ALA A 30 12.18 1.32 1.02
CA ALA A 30 12.83 2.63 1.10
C ALA A 30 12.39 3.45 2.32
N MET A 31 11.39 3.00 3.08
CA MET A 31 10.79 3.75 4.19
C MET A 31 11.80 4.14 5.27
N PRO A 32 12.74 3.28 5.72
CA PRO A 32 13.77 3.68 6.68
C PRO A 32 14.56 4.92 6.25
N SER A 33 15.03 4.93 5.00
CA SER A 33 15.77 6.06 4.44
C SER A 33 14.91 7.31 4.27
N ILE A 34 13.63 7.15 3.92
CA ILE A 34 12.68 8.27 3.85
C ILE A 34 12.48 8.88 5.24
N LEU A 35 12.35 8.04 6.28
CA LEU A 35 12.18 8.51 7.66
C LEU A 35 13.44 9.18 8.19
N GLU A 36 14.63 8.68 7.86
CA GLU A 36 15.90 9.32 8.19
C GLU A 36 16.01 10.70 7.54
N MET A 37 15.72 10.79 6.24
CA MET A 37 15.71 12.06 5.50
C MET A 37 14.69 13.05 6.08
N GLN A 38 13.51 12.57 6.49
CA GLN A 38 12.52 13.41 7.18
C GLN A 38 13.03 13.90 8.54
N LYS A 39 13.69 13.04 9.33
CA LYS A 39 14.30 13.43 10.61
C LYS A 39 15.38 14.49 10.43
N GLU A 40 16.25 14.33 9.43
CA GLU A 40 17.31 15.30 9.11
C GLU A 40 16.70 16.65 8.70
N MET A 41 15.76 16.64 7.75
CA MET A 41 15.06 17.84 7.31
C MET A 41 14.39 18.57 8.48
N MET A 42 13.70 17.83 9.36
CA MET A 42 13.06 18.40 10.56
C MET A 42 14.07 18.97 11.55
N ALA A 43 15.23 18.32 11.72
CA ALA A 43 16.30 18.81 12.58
C ALA A 43 16.98 20.07 12.04
N GLU A 44 17.04 20.24 10.72
CA GLU A 44 17.49 21.48 10.09
C GLU A 44 16.47 22.60 10.33
N PHE A 45 15.17 22.33 10.14
CA PHE A 45 14.12 23.31 10.43
C PHE A 45 14.07 23.70 11.91
N SER A 46 14.27 22.77 12.85
CA SER A 46 14.19 23.09 14.28
C SER A 46 15.36 23.94 14.79
N LYS A 47 16.50 23.93 14.10
CA LYS A 47 17.63 24.83 14.39
C LYS A 47 17.33 26.29 14.07
N GLY A 48 16.22 26.58 13.38
CA GLY A 48 15.75 27.95 13.13
C GLY A 48 16.58 28.73 12.10
N GLU A 49 17.60 28.11 11.51
CA GLU A 49 18.46 28.72 10.50
C GLU A 49 17.90 28.41 9.11
N THR A 50 17.49 29.44 8.38
CA THR A 50 17.33 29.31 6.92
C THR A 50 18.70 29.03 6.28
N PRO A 51 18.76 28.49 5.05
CA PRO A 51 20.03 28.30 4.33
C PRO A 51 20.88 29.59 4.20
N ASP A 52 20.25 30.76 4.36
CA ASP A 52 20.86 32.09 4.34
C ASP A 52 21.22 32.63 5.75
N GLY A 53 21.08 31.82 6.81
CA GLY A 53 21.40 32.20 8.19
C GLY A 53 20.45 33.20 8.84
N LYS A 54 19.24 33.38 8.28
CA LYS A 54 18.19 34.23 8.89
C LYS A 54 17.26 33.39 9.73
N ASP A 55 16.86 33.92 10.89
CA ASP A 55 15.83 33.33 11.75
C ASP A 55 14.55 33.08 10.93
N MET A 56 14.02 31.86 11.01
CA MET A 56 12.74 31.56 10.38
C MET A 56 11.63 32.47 10.94
N PRO A 57 10.79 33.07 10.07
CA PRO A 57 9.66 33.86 10.53
C PRO A 57 8.71 32.96 11.34
N GLN A 58 8.44 33.33 12.59
CA GLN A 58 7.45 32.67 13.44
C GLN A 58 6.07 32.89 12.84
N LEU A 59 5.64 31.97 11.98
CA LEU A 59 4.29 31.94 11.44
C LEU A 59 3.34 31.47 12.55
N THR A 60 2.69 32.42 13.21
CA THR A 60 1.55 32.14 14.10
C THR A 60 0.28 32.09 13.26
N LEU A 61 -0.39 30.93 13.23
CA LEU A 61 -1.74 30.82 12.68
C LEU A 61 -2.73 31.15 13.80
N GLU A 62 -3.49 32.24 13.64
CA GLU A 62 -4.63 32.54 14.49
C GLU A 62 -5.84 31.79 13.95
N ILE A 63 -6.29 30.77 14.70
CA ILE A 63 -7.52 30.03 14.40
C ILE A 63 -8.54 30.42 15.47
N GLU A 64 -9.72 30.87 15.05
CA GLU A 64 -10.82 31.21 15.95
C GLU A 64 -11.57 29.91 16.29
N GLU A 65 -11.29 29.34 17.46
CA GLU A 65 -11.94 28.13 17.97
C GLU A 65 -12.86 28.57 19.11
N GLU A 66 -14.18 28.35 18.97
CA GLU A 66 -15.21 28.76 19.96
C GLU A 66 -15.28 30.27 20.28
N GLY A 67 -14.82 31.13 19.36
CA GLY A 67 -14.86 32.59 19.53
C GLY A 67 -13.71 33.16 20.35
N GLU A 68 -12.73 32.34 20.75
CA GLU A 68 -11.45 32.82 21.28
C GLU A 68 -10.33 32.61 20.25
N PRO A 69 -9.48 33.62 19.99
CA PRO A 69 -8.36 33.49 19.08
C PRO A 69 -7.29 32.59 19.71
N LYS A 70 -7.17 31.36 19.20
CA LYS A 70 -6.13 30.42 19.62
C LYS A 70 -4.95 30.57 18.67
N ARG A 71 -3.82 31.05 19.19
CA ARG A 71 -2.56 31.11 18.46
C ARG A 71 -1.93 29.73 18.48
N ILE A 72 -1.99 29.02 17.37
CA ILE A 72 -1.23 27.79 17.19
C ILE A 72 0.13 28.19 16.63
N GLU A 73 1.16 27.99 17.43
CA GLU A 73 2.53 28.15 16.95
C GLU A 73 2.86 27.02 15.99
N PHE A 74 3.43 27.36 14.84
CA PHE A 74 3.85 26.37 13.84
C PHE A 74 4.79 25.30 14.44
N SER A 75 5.60 25.67 15.43
CA SER A 75 6.43 24.76 16.23
C SER A 75 5.62 23.63 16.89
N GLN A 76 4.53 23.97 17.59
CA GLN A 76 3.66 22.98 18.25
C GLN A 76 2.97 22.05 17.24
N MET A 77 2.57 22.60 16.08
CA MET A 77 2.00 21.79 15.00
C MET A 77 3.04 20.79 14.47
N MET A 78 4.28 21.23 14.26
CA MET A 78 5.37 20.38 13.79
C MET A 78 5.77 19.32 14.81
N GLU A 79 5.79 19.64 16.11
CA GLU A 79 6.01 18.67 17.18
C GLU A 79 4.91 17.60 17.22
N SER A 80 3.65 18.01 17.12
CA SER A 80 2.50 17.08 17.07
C SER A 80 2.55 16.18 15.84
N MET A 81 2.89 16.73 14.66
CA MET A 81 3.12 15.91 13.47
C MET A 81 4.27 14.93 13.70
N GLN A 82 5.40 15.39 14.25
CA GLN A 82 6.55 14.53 14.53
C GLN A 82 6.19 13.37 15.46
N GLU A 83 5.36 13.62 16.47
CA GLU A 83 4.86 12.57 17.36
C GLU A 83 3.99 11.54 16.62
N GLN A 84 3.14 11.97 15.69
CA GLN A 84 2.34 11.06 14.85
C GLN A 84 3.18 10.25 13.85
N PHE A 85 4.32 10.80 13.41
CA PHE A 85 5.28 10.14 12.51
C PHE A 85 6.36 9.34 13.25
N LYS A 86 6.37 9.31 14.58
CA LYS A 86 7.22 8.37 15.33
C LYS A 86 6.76 6.96 15.01
N VAL A 87 7.56 6.28 14.20
CA VAL A 87 7.44 4.83 14.01
C VAL A 87 8.21 4.11 15.11
N PRO A 88 7.72 2.96 15.58
CA PRO A 88 8.43 2.17 16.57
C PRO A 88 9.70 1.57 15.97
N GLU A 89 10.74 1.37 16.77
CA GLU A 89 12.06 0.90 16.31
C GLU A 89 12.00 -0.45 15.56
N TRP A 90 11.10 -1.35 15.98
CA TRP A 90 10.89 -2.62 15.30
C TRP A 90 10.40 -2.44 13.85
N TYR A 91 9.68 -1.35 13.56
CA TYR A 91 9.10 -1.12 12.24
C TYR A 91 10.18 -0.97 11.16
N GLU A 92 11.35 -0.43 11.50
CA GLU A 92 12.44 -0.27 10.54
C GLU A 92 12.87 -1.61 9.93
N SER A 93 13.09 -2.62 10.78
CA SER A 93 13.41 -3.98 10.32
C SER A 93 12.24 -4.67 9.63
N TRP A 94 11.02 -4.47 10.13
CA TRP A 94 9.82 -5.07 9.56
C TRP A 94 9.41 -4.45 8.23
N SER A 95 9.74 -3.18 7.96
CA SER A 95 9.40 -2.48 6.71
C SER A 95 10.05 -3.13 5.49
N ILE A 96 11.28 -3.63 5.63
CA ILE A 96 11.98 -4.38 4.57
C ILE A 96 11.27 -5.71 4.31
N VAL A 97 10.91 -6.43 5.38
CA VAL A 97 10.16 -7.69 5.28
C VAL A 97 8.80 -7.44 4.63
N PHE A 98 8.12 -6.36 5.02
CA PHE A 98 6.86 -5.96 4.45
C PHE A 98 7.00 -5.74 2.95
N GLY A 99 7.97 -4.91 2.54
CA GLY A 99 8.14 -4.61 1.13
C GLY A 99 8.51 -5.82 0.28
N ILE A 100 9.37 -6.72 0.78
CA ILE A 100 9.71 -7.97 0.06
C ILE A 100 8.47 -8.85 -0.13
N VAL A 101 7.70 -9.10 0.94
CA VAL A 101 6.51 -9.96 0.85
C VAL A 101 5.43 -9.30 -0.01
N SER A 102 5.21 -7.99 0.14
CA SER A 102 4.32 -7.20 -0.70
C SER A 102 4.70 -7.33 -2.19
N MET A 103 6.00 -7.23 -2.52
CA MET A 103 6.49 -7.41 -3.89
C MET A 103 6.28 -8.84 -4.41
N VAL A 104 6.47 -9.87 -3.58
CA VAL A 104 6.23 -11.27 -3.97
C VAL A 104 4.75 -11.50 -4.26
N VAL A 105 3.86 -11.04 -3.38
CA VAL A 105 2.40 -11.12 -3.55
C VAL A 105 1.96 -10.37 -4.81
N ALA A 106 2.46 -9.16 -5.01
CA ALA A 106 2.18 -8.35 -6.19
C ALA A 106 2.71 -9.00 -7.48
N GLY A 107 3.88 -9.63 -7.42
CA GLY A 107 4.45 -10.43 -8.52
C GLY A 107 3.58 -11.64 -8.87
N LEU A 108 3.05 -12.36 -7.88
CA LEU A 108 2.08 -13.44 -8.11
C LEU A 108 0.81 -12.91 -8.78
N TYR A 109 0.31 -11.75 -8.34
CA TYR A 109 -0.84 -11.10 -8.93
C TYR A 109 -0.61 -10.74 -10.41
N LEU A 110 0.54 -10.14 -10.71
CA LEU A 110 0.96 -9.77 -12.06
C LEU A 110 1.06 -11.01 -12.97
N ILE A 111 1.77 -12.06 -12.53
CA ILE A 111 1.92 -13.31 -13.30
C ILE A 111 0.56 -13.98 -13.52
N SER A 112 -0.29 -14.00 -12.49
CA SER A 112 -1.64 -14.55 -12.60
C SER A 112 -2.48 -13.78 -13.63
N GLY A 113 -2.40 -12.44 -13.67
CA GLY A 113 -3.08 -11.61 -14.65
C GLY A 113 -2.62 -11.90 -16.09
N ILE A 114 -1.31 -12.03 -16.29
CA ILE A 114 -0.74 -12.41 -17.60
C ILE A 114 -1.27 -13.78 -18.05
N PHE A 115 -1.21 -14.80 -17.19
CA PHE A 115 -1.67 -16.14 -17.55
C PHE A 115 -3.17 -16.22 -17.77
N LEU A 116 -3.95 -15.40 -17.06
CA LEU A 116 -5.39 -15.31 -17.24
C LEU A 116 -5.74 -14.72 -18.62
N MET A 117 -4.97 -13.73 -19.10
CA MET A 117 -5.10 -13.23 -20.48
C MET A 117 -4.61 -14.21 -21.54
N MET A 118 -3.62 -15.05 -21.21
CA MET A 118 -3.15 -16.14 -22.09
C MET A 118 -4.09 -17.36 -22.09
N THR A 119 -5.18 -17.33 -21.31
CA THR A 119 -6.14 -18.44 -21.16
C THR A 119 -5.48 -19.78 -20.87
N LYS A 120 -4.46 -19.79 -20.00
CA LYS A 120 -3.81 -21.03 -19.55
C LYS A 120 -4.69 -21.77 -18.56
N ASP A 121 -4.78 -23.09 -18.68
CA ASP A 121 -5.58 -23.98 -17.84
C ASP A 121 -5.34 -23.82 -16.33
N PHE A 122 -4.09 -23.57 -15.93
CA PHE A 122 -3.73 -23.34 -14.53
C PHE A 122 -3.92 -21.88 -14.05
N ALA A 123 -4.26 -20.93 -14.95
CA ALA A 123 -4.33 -19.50 -14.61
C ALA A 123 -5.36 -19.20 -13.52
N ILE A 124 -6.52 -19.86 -13.55
CA ILE A 124 -7.57 -19.69 -12.54
C ILE A 124 -7.06 -20.13 -11.16
N LYS A 125 -6.35 -21.26 -11.08
CA LYS A 125 -5.78 -21.76 -9.81
C LYS A 125 -4.73 -20.81 -9.27
N LEU A 126 -3.84 -20.30 -10.14
CA LEU A 126 -2.82 -19.33 -9.75
C LEU A 126 -3.45 -18.03 -9.27
N PHE A 127 -4.51 -17.56 -9.92
CA PHE A 127 -5.24 -16.36 -9.52
C PHE A 127 -5.89 -16.51 -8.13
N TYR A 128 -6.49 -17.67 -7.83
CA TYR A 128 -7.00 -17.94 -6.48
C TYR A 128 -5.91 -17.94 -5.41
N ILE A 129 -4.74 -18.50 -5.71
CA ILE A 129 -3.58 -18.47 -4.80
C ILE A 129 -3.11 -17.02 -4.58
N ALA A 130 -3.02 -16.22 -5.65
CA ALA A 130 -2.61 -14.83 -5.58
C ALA A 130 -3.57 -13.98 -4.73
N ILE A 131 -4.89 -14.13 -4.93
CA ILE A 131 -5.90 -13.46 -4.10
C ILE A 131 -5.81 -13.91 -2.64
N ALA A 132 -5.72 -15.22 -2.39
CA ALA A 132 -5.63 -15.73 -1.01
C ALA A 132 -4.38 -15.19 -0.30
N ALA A 133 -3.23 -15.17 -0.99
CA ALA A 133 -2.00 -14.59 -0.46
C ALA A 133 -2.15 -13.08 -0.19
N SER A 134 -2.77 -12.34 -1.11
CA SER A 134 -3.05 -10.90 -0.97
C SER A 134 -3.93 -10.59 0.25
N VAL A 135 -5.04 -11.31 0.40
CA VAL A 135 -5.96 -11.10 1.54
C VAL A 135 -5.29 -11.46 2.87
N ILE A 136 -4.61 -12.61 2.95
CA ILE A 136 -3.88 -13.00 4.16
C ILE A 136 -2.84 -11.94 4.53
N TRP A 137 -2.10 -11.47 3.53
CA TRP A 137 -1.07 -10.46 3.73
C TRP A 137 -1.64 -9.12 4.21
N ALA A 138 -2.73 -8.64 3.60
CA ALA A 138 -3.41 -7.42 4.01
C ALA A 138 -3.94 -7.51 5.45
N ILE A 139 -4.44 -8.68 5.87
CA ILE A 139 -4.86 -8.93 7.26
C ILE A 139 -3.66 -8.85 8.20
N ILE A 140 -2.53 -9.49 7.86
CA ILE A 140 -1.30 -9.44 8.67
C ILE A 140 -0.83 -7.99 8.84
N GLN A 141 -0.76 -7.23 7.74
CA GLN A 141 -0.39 -5.81 7.78
C GLN A 141 -1.34 -5.00 8.68
N ALA A 142 -2.66 -5.16 8.53
CA ALA A 142 -3.64 -4.45 9.35
C ALA A 142 -3.50 -4.79 10.84
N VAL A 143 -3.24 -6.06 11.19
CA VAL A 143 -3.04 -6.51 12.56
C VAL A 143 -1.74 -5.95 13.15
N ILE A 144 -0.65 -5.89 12.39
CA ILE A 144 0.61 -5.34 12.88
C ILE A 144 0.51 -3.81 13.01
N SER A 145 -0.06 -3.13 12.03
CA SER A 145 -0.23 -1.67 12.04
C SER A 145 -1.13 -1.20 13.19
N SER A 146 -2.20 -1.95 13.51
CA SER A 146 -3.09 -1.60 14.63
C SER A 146 -2.44 -1.70 16.02
N GLN A 147 -1.37 -2.49 16.17
CA GLN A 147 -0.63 -2.63 17.44
C GLN A 147 0.46 -1.58 17.63
N SER A 148 0.77 -0.78 16.60
CA SER A 148 1.96 0.08 16.59
C SER A 148 1.84 1.38 17.38
N ASN A 149 0.62 1.78 17.78
CA ASN A 149 0.31 3.11 18.37
C ASN A 149 0.85 4.32 17.56
N SER A 150 1.23 4.11 16.29
CA SER A 150 1.73 5.16 15.42
C SER A 150 0.60 5.67 14.53
N GLY A 151 0.36 6.98 14.55
CA GLY A 151 -0.68 7.61 13.71
C GLY A 151 -0.44 7.32 12.22
N PHE A 152 0.83 7.35 11.80
CA PHE A 152 1.24 7.00 10.44
C PHE A 152 0.81 5.58 10.03
N LEU A 153 1.08 4.58 10.87
CA LEU A 153 0.74 3.18 10.56
C LEU A 153 -0.76 2.91 10.65
N MET A 154 -1.46 3.57 11.59
CA MET A 154 -2.93 3.52 11.64
C MET A 154 -3.57 4.09 10.37
N ALA A 155 -3.00 5.15 9.78
CA ALA A 155 -3.48 5.73 8.53
C ALA A 155 -3.38 4.77 7.33
N GLN A 156 -2.60 3.69 7.42
CA GLN A 156 -2.50 2.67 6.36
C GLN A 156 -3.64 1.64 6.41
N ILE A 157 -4.31 1.47 7.56
CA ILE A 157 -5.37 0.46 7.75
C ILE A 157 -6.51 0.61 6.71
N PRO A 158 -7.04 1.83 6.44
CA PRO A 158 -8.06 2.01 5.39
C PRO A 158 -7.60 1.53 4.02
N GLY A 159 -6.30 1.67 3.71
CA GLY A 159 -5.70 1.17 2.48
C GLY A 159 -5.75 -0.36 2.40
N SER A 160 -5.36 -1.05 3.48
CA SER A 160 -5.42 -2.52 3.55
C SER A 160 -6.86 -3.03 3.44
N ILE A 161 -7.83 -2.38 4.09
CA ILE A 161 -9.26 -2.74 3.99
C ILE A 161 -9.75 -2.58 2.55
N SER A 162 -9.40 -1.49 1.89
CA SER A 162 -9.79 -1.24 0.49
C SER A 162 -9.24 -2.32 -0.44
N SER A 163 -8.00 -2.75 -0.23
CA SER A 163 -7.39 -3.86 -0.98
C SER A 163 -8.17 -5.16 -0.80
N ILE A 164 -8.55 -5.51 0.44
CA ILE A 164 -9.35 -6.72 0.72
C ILE A 164 -10.70 -6.67 0.01
N VAL A 165 -11.39 -5.52 0.02
CA VAL A 165 -12.67 -5.36 -0.68
C VAL A 165 -12.51 -5.56 -2.18
N ILE A 166 -11.46 -4.99 -2.79
CA ILE A 166 -11.15 -5.18 -4.21
C ILE A 166 -10.90 -6.66 -4.51
N ASP A 167 -10.09 -7.35 -3.70
CA ASP A 167 -9.80 -8.77 -3.86
C ASP A 167 -11.05 -9.65 -3.79
N ILE A 168 -11.97 -9.35 -2.87
CA ILE A 168 -13.25 -10.06 -2.77
C ILE A 168 -14.10 -9.86 -4.03
N ILE A 169 -14.18 -8.63 -4.55
CA ILE A 169 -14.92 -8.35 -5.79
C ILE A 169 -14.32 -9.12 -6.97
N LEU A 170 -12.99 -9.09 -7.12
CA LEU A 170 -12.29 -9.82 -8.19
C LEU A 170 -12.51 -11.33 -8.06
N LEU A 171 -12.47 -11.87 -6.84
CA LEU A 171 -12.74 -13.28 -6.57
C LEU A 171 -14.15 -13.67 -7.00
N ILE A 172 -15.16 -12.87 -6.67
CA ILE A 172 -16.57 -13.12 -7.08
C ILE A 172 -16.68 -13.16 -8.60
N VAL A 173 -16.06 -12.21 -9.31
CA VAL A 173 -16.11 -12.18 -10.78
C VAL A 173 -15.49 -13.44 -11.39
N VAL A 174 -14.35 -13.91 -10.87
CA VAL A 174 -13.70 -15.14 -11.35
C VAL A 174 -14.48 -16.41 -10.96
N LEU A 175 -15.18 -16.40 -9.83
CA LEU A 175 -16.02 -17.53 -9.42
C LEU A 175 -17.24 -17.70 -10.31
N VAL A 176 -17.91 -16.59 -10.65
CA VAL A 176 -19.14 -16.56 -11.46
C VAL A 176 -18.85 -16.64 -12.97
N GLY A 177 -17.67 -16.19 -13.40
CA GLY A 177 -17.27 -16.20 -14.81
C GLY A 177 -17.22 -17.62 -15.41
N SER A 178 -17.69 -17.77 -16.66
CA SER A 178 -17.56 -19.03 -17.40
C SER A 178 -16.08 -19.40 -17.58
N LYS A 179 -15.74 -20.65 -17.24
CA LYS A 179 -14.38 -21.21 -17.24
C LYS A 179 -14.10 -22.09 -18.46
N GLU A 180 -15.03 -22.16 -19.41
CA GLU A 180 -14.95 -23.02 -20.60
C GLU A 180 -13.69 -22.75 -21.42
N ALA A 181 -13.27 -21.49 -21.52
CA ALA A 181 -12.06 -21.09 -22.25
C ALA A 181 -10.73 -21.57 -21.63
N PHE A 182 -10.76 -22.17 -20.44
CA PHE A 182 -9.59 -22.63 -19.69
C PHE A 182 -9.50 -24.16 -19.61
N VAL A 183 -10.46 -24.90 -20.19
CA VAL A 183 -10.40 -26.36 -20.22
C VAL A 183 -9.46 -26.77 -21.37
N PRO A 184 -8.43 -27.62 -21.13
CA PRO A 184 -7.60 -28.12 -22.22
C PRO A 184 -8.49 -28.88 -23.20
N GLN A 185 -8.46 -28.50 -24.48
CA GLN A 185 -9.09 -29.32 -25.52
C GLN A 185 -8.34 -30.64 -25.52
N GLN A 186 -9.02 -31.72 -25.13
CA GLN A 186 -8.55 -33.05 -25.45
C GLN A 186 -8.53 -33.11 -26.98
N GLU A 187 -7.34 -33.00 -27.57
CA GLU A 187 -7.16 -33.34 -28.98
C GLU A 187 -7.63 -34.79 -29.10
N GLU A 188 -8.77 -34.99 -29.78
CA GLU A 188 -9.18 -36.32 -30.20
C GLU A 188 -8.10 -36.84 -31.15
N ILE A 189 -7.27 -37.76 -30.64
CA ILE A 189 -6.25 -38.50 -31.40
C ILE A 189 -6.93 -39.64 -32.14
#